data_AF-A0A950REL9-F1
#
_entry.id   AF-A0A950REL9-F1
#
_cell.length_a   1.000
_cell.length_b   1.000
_cell.length_c   1.000
_cell.angle_alpha   90.00
_cell.angle_beta   90.00
_cell.angle_gamma   90.00
#
_symmetry.space_group_name_H-M   'P 1'
#
loop_
_entity.id
_entity.type
_entity.pdbx_description
1 polymer ?
#
loop_
_entity_poly.entity_id
_entity_poly.type
_entity_poly.pdbx_seq_one_letter_code
_entity_poly.pdbx_strand_id
1 'polypeptide(L)'
;ARFPFLGVHFTRMIHGGVEAGPNAVLAFKREGYTLGSFSWKDILDMACFDGFWAMARKYWRTGMGEMYRSLYKGAFVQALQKLIPDLKADDLQRGGAGVRAQALDARGQLVDDFHIVQAERMIHVLNAPSPAATASISIGRTITSLAAQNFGLDKRAGRPGTEAPPHLGPEVLAS
;
A
#
# COMPACT_ATOMS: atom_id res chain seq x y z
N ALA A 1 16.34 -9.55 -3.61
CA ALA A 1 15.26 -8.72 -3.05
C ALA A 1 13.94 -9.45 -3.24
N ARG A 2 13.32 -9.91 -2.15
CA ARG A 2 12.00 -10.54 -2.15
C ARG A 2 10.99 -9.41 -1.99
N PHE A 3 10.06 -9.26 -2.93
CA PHE A 3 8.95 -8.34 -2.70
C PHE A 3 8.12 -8.88 -1.53
N PRO A 4 7.85 -8.07 -0.51
CA PRO A 4 7.13 -8.54 0.68
C PRO A 4 5.67 -8.90 0.38
N PHE A 5 5.15 -8.54 -0.80
CA PHE A 5 3.76 -8.77 -1.18
C PHE A 5 3.56 -9.95 -2.15
N LEU A 6 4.60 -10.44 -2.83
CA LEU A 6 4.45 -11.40 -3.94
C LEU A 6 4.17 -12.85 -3.51
N GLY A 7 2.94 -13.31 -3.75
CA GLY A 7 2.48 -14.68 -3.54
C GLY A 7 0.95 -14.81 -3.53
N VAL A 8 0.45 -16.04 -3.55
CA VAL A 8 -0.95 -16.32 -3.24
C VAL A 8 -1.17 -16.32 -1.73
N HIS A 9 -2.35 -15.91 -1.30
CA HIS A 9 -2.72 -15.88 0.12
C HIS A 9 -4.21 -16.15 0.29
N PHE A 10 -4.57 -16.54 1.52
CA PHE A 10 -5.95 -16.67 1.96
C PHE A 10 -6.19 -15.75 3.15
N THR A 11 -7.23 -14.95 3.08
CA THR A 11 -7.63 -14.00 4.13
C THR A 11 -9.02 -14.36 4.61
N ARG A 12 -9.16 -14.62 5.91
CA ARG A 12 -10.47 -14.87 6.51
C ARG A 12 -11.20 -13.53 6.73
N MET A 13 -12.42 -13.45 6.25
CA MET A 13 -13.20 -12.20 6.32
C MET A 13 -14.00 -12.11 7.62
N ILE A 14 -14.26 -10.88 8.08
CA ILE A 14 -15.00 -10.60 9.32
C ILE A 14 -16.46 -11.09 9.28
N HIS A 15 -17.07 -11.10 8.09
CA HIS A 15 -18.46 -11.56 7.88
C HIS A 15 -18.54 -13.04 7.49
N GLY A 16 -17.45 -13.79 7.69
CA GLY A 16 -17.33 -15.17 7.19
C GLY A 16 -16.87 -15.22 5.73
N GLY A 17 -16.54 -16.44 5.28
CA GLY A 17 -15.88 -16.65 3.99
C GLY A 17 -14.37 -16.42 4.03
N VAL A 18 -13.72 -16.75 2.91
CA VAL A 18 -12.28 -16.62 2.71
C VAL A 18 -12.04 -15.96 1.37
N GLU A 19 -11.29 -14.87 1.37
CA GLU A 19 -10.79 -14.27 0.14
C GLU A 19 -9.45 -14.89 -0.22
N ALA A 20 -9.30 -15.25 -1.50
CA ALA A 20 -8.06 -15.69 -2.07
C ALA A 20 -7.63 -14.68 -3.13
N GLY A 21 -6.41 -14.15 -3.01
CA GLY A 21 -5.85 -13.21 -3.96
C GLY A 21 -4.58 -13.75 -4.60
N PRO A 22 -4.37 -13.58 -5.92
CA PRO A 22 -3.01 -13.49 -6.44
C PRO A 22 -2.41 -12.18 -5.93
N ASN A 23 -1.12 -11.98 -6.16
CA ASN A 23 -0.54 -10.72 -5.74
C ASN A 23 -0.78 -9.59 -6.75
N ALA A 24 -0.63 -8.35 -6.28
CA ALA A 24 -0.80 -7.11 -7.00
C ALA A 24 -0.27 -7.16 -8.44
N VAL A 25 -1.14 -6.77 -9.38
CA VAL A 25 -0.83 -6.54 -10.79
C VAL A 25 -0.88 -5.05 -11.11
N LEU A 26 -0.29 -4.69 -12.25
CA LEU A 26 -0.32 -3.32 -12.73
C LEU A 26 -1.75 -2.88 -13.05
N ALA A 27 -2.19 -1.78 -12.46
CA ALA A 27 -3.47 -1.13 -12.79
C ALA A 27 -3.28 -0.11 -13.92
N PHE A 28 -4.15 -0.15 -14.92
CA PHE A 28 -4.12 0.75 -16.09
C PHE A 28 -4.94 2.04 -15.90
N LYS A 29 -5.46 2.25 -14.70
CA LYS A 29 -6.23 3.43 -14.28
C LYS A 29 -6.06 3.63 -12.77
N ARG A 30 -5.83 4.87 -12.34
CA ARG A 30 -5.60 5.21 -10.91
C ARG A 30 -6.78 4.83 -10.00
N GLU A 31 -7.99 4.88 -10.53
CA GLU A 31 -9.24 4.50 -9.85
C GLU A 31 -9.94 3.34 -10.58
N GLY A 32 -9.16 2.40 -11.10
CA GLY A 32 -9.64 1.24 -11.85
C GLY A 32 -9.86 0.01 -10.98
N TYR A 33 -11.08 -0.17 -10.47
CA TYR A 33 -11.42 -1.32 -9.61
C TYR A 33 -11.88 -2.57 -10.38
N THR A 34 -11.70 -2.60 -11.71
CA THR A 34 -12.02 -3.75 -12.57
C THR A 34 -10.87 -4.02 -13.54
N LEU A 35 -10.70 -5.28 -13.97
CA LEU A 35 -9.61 -5.65 -14.89
C LEU A 35 -9.64 -4.91 -16.24
N GLY A 36 -10.82 -4.49 -16.70
CA GLY A 36 -10.98 -3.72 -17.93
C GLY A 36 -10.87 -2.21 -17.74
N SER A 37 -10.64 -1.73 -16.50
CA SER A 37 -10.51 -0.30 -16.22
C SER A 37 -9.24 0.25 -16.86
N PHE A 38 -9.43 1.20 -17.77
CA PHE A 38 -8.36 1.72 -18.61
C PHE A 38 -8.45 3.24 -18.71
N SER A 39 -7.30 3.92 -18.67
CA SER A 39 -7.18 5.37 -18.84
C SER A 39 -5.94 5.69 -19.66
N TRP A 40 -6.15 6.21 -20.88
CA TRP A 40 -5.05 6.65 -21.75
C TRP A 40 -4.14 7.67 -21.06
N LYS A 41 -4.75 8.62 -20.33
CA LYS A 41 -4.00 9.64 -19.58
C LYS A 41 -3.10 9.03 -18.51
N ASP A 42 -3.62 8.11 -17.70
CA ASP A 42 -2.83 7.49 -16.62
C ASP A 42 -1.69 6.63 -17.16
N ILE A 43 -1.91 5.97 -18.30
CA ILE A 43 -0.88 5.16 -18.96
C ILE A 43 0.21 6.04 -19.54
N LEU A 44 -0.15 7.16 -20.18
CA LEU A 44 0.83 8.11 -20.69
C LEU A 44 1.65 8.72 -19.55
N ASP A 45 0.99 9.16 -18.46
CA ASP A 45 1.69 9.65 -17.26
C ASP A 45 2.69 8.61 -16.73
N MET A 46 2.27 7.34 -16.66
CA MET A 46 3.12 6.23 -16.20
C MET A 46 4.28 5.93 -17.18
N ALA A 47 4.00 5.93 -18.48
CA ALA A 47 4.99 5.61 -19.51
C ALA A 47 6.00 6.74 -19.71
N CYS A 48 5.63 7.99 -19.45
CA CYS A 48 6.53 9.15 -19.49
C CYS A 48 7.39 9.28 -18.23
N PHE A 49 7.20 8.44 -17.22
CA PHE A 49 8.00 8.47 -15.99
C PHE A 49 9.17 7.47 -16.05
N ASP A 50 10.40 7.95 -16.11
CA ASP A 50 11.60 7.10 -16.23
C ASP A 50 11.76 6.06 -15.11
N GLY A 51 11.32 6.41 -13.89
CA GLY A 51 11.33 5.51 -12.75
C GLY A 51 10.51 4.23 -12.99
N PHE A 52 9.41 4.33 -13.75
CA PHE A 52 8.60 3.16 -14.13
C PHE A 52 9.41 2.16 -14.95
N TRP A 53 10.16 2.62 -15.95
CA TRP A 53 10.97 1.74 -16.79
C TRP A 53 12.17 1.14 -16.05
N ALA A 54 12.76 1.90 -15.12
CA ALA A 54 13.80 1.38 -14.23
C ALA A 54 13.26 0.23 -13.35
N MET A 55 12.07 0.40 -12.78
CA MET A 55 11.40 -0.64 -12.00
C MET A 55 10.99 -1.84 -12.87
N ALA A 56 10.36 -1.59 -14.02
CA ALA A 56 9.86 -2.63 -14.92
C ALA A 56 11.00 -3.54 -15.38
N ARG A 57 12.15 -2.99 -15.80
CA ARG A 57 13.32 -3.79 -16.18
C ARG A 57 13.82 -4.71 -15.06
N LYS A 58 13.70 -4.30 -13.80
CA LYS A 58 14.12 -5.10 -12.65
C LYS A 58 13.14 -6.23 -12.33
N TYR A 59 11.85 -6.03 -12.58
CA TYR A 59 10.78 -6.90 -12.06
C TYR A 59 9.81 -7.48 -13.11
N TRP A 60 10.08 -7.29 -14.41
CA TRP A 60 9.20 -7.75 -15.49
C TRP A 60 8.81 -9.22 -15.41
N ARG A 61 9.76 -10.12 -15.08
CA ARG A 61 9.48 -11.56 -14.95
C ARG A 61 8.42 -11.84 -13.90
N THR A 62 8.55 -11.19 -12.74
CA THR A 62 7.63 -11.35 -11.64
C THR A 62 6.28 -10.72 -11.96
N GLY A 63 6.26 -9.53 -12.57
CA GLY A 63 5.04 -8.85 -13.00
C GLY A 63 4.24 -9.66 -14.02
N MET A 64 4.90 -10.25 -15.02
CA MET A 64 4.23 -11.13 -15.99
C MET A 64 3.66 -12.39 -15.33
N GLY A 65 4.39 -12.99 -14.37
CA GLY A 65 3.93 -14.18 -13.65
C GLY A 65 2.69 -13.92 -12.79
N GLU A 66 2.56 -12.73 -12.19
CA GLU A 66 1.34 -12.33 -11.47
C GLU A 66 0.20 -11.96 -12.43
N MET A 67 0.50 -11.29 -13.54
CA MET A 67 -0.50 -10.95 -14.55
C MET A 67 -1.14 -12.22 -15.12
N TYR A 68 -0.33 -13.22 -15.47
CA TYR A 68 -0.81 -14.51 -15.95
C TYR A 68 -1.72 -15.20 -14.91
N ARG A 69 -1.30 -15.24 -13.64
CA ARG A 69 -2.11 -15.81 -12.56
C ARG A 69 -3.41 -15.04 -12.31
N SER A 70 -3.41 -13.72 -12.50
CA SER A 70 -4.61 -12.90 -12.31
C SER A 70 -5.62 -13.03 -13.45
N LEU A 71 -5.16 -13.29 -14.68
CA LEU A 71 -6.02 -13.45 -15.85
C LEU A 71 -6.49 -14.89 -16.06
N TYR A 72 -5.69 -15.89 -15.70
CA TYR A 72 -5.98 -17.29 -15.96
C TYR A 72 -6.37 -18.05 -14.68
N LYS A 73 -7.67 -18.35 -14.55
CA LYS A 73 -8.25 -19.05 -13.37
C LYS A 73 -7.52 -20.36 -13.04
N GLY A 74 -7.12 -21.14 -14.05
CA GLY A 74 -6.42 -22.41 -13.84
C GLY A 74 -5.06 -22.25 -13.15
N ALA A 75 -4.25 -21.28 -13.59
CA ALA A 75 -2.96 -20.99 -12.95
C ALA A 75 -3.15 -20.40 -11.54
N PHE A 76 -4.24 -19.67 -11.33
CA PHE A 76 -4.57 -19.18 -9.99
C PHE A 76 -4.88 -20.33 -9.03
N VAL A 77 -5.74 -21.27 -9.44
CA VAL A 77 -6.06 -22.48 -8.66
C VAL A 77 -4.80 -23.29 -8.37
N GLN A 78 -3.98 -23.56 -9.37
CA GLN A 78 -2.72 -24.30 -9.19
C GLN A 78 -1.76 -23.61 -8.22
N ALA A 79 -1.73 -22.27 -8.24
CA ALA A 79 -0.91 -21.52 -7.29
C ALA A 79 -1.45 -21.64 -5.86
N LEU A 80 -2.77 -21.52 -5.67
CA LEU A 80 -3.43 -21.69 -4.37
C LEU A 80 -3.31 -23.12 -3.82
N GLN A 81 -3.32 -24.13 -4.70
CA GLN A 81 -3.16 -25.54 -4.33
C GLN A 81 -1.81 -25.86 -3.67
N LYS A 82 -0.80 -24.99 -3.82
CA LYS A 82 0.45 -25.11 -3.05
C LYS A 82 0.26 -24.91 -1.56
N LEU A 83 -0.81 -24.21 -1.16
CA LEU A 83 -1.18 -23.98 0.25
C LEU A 83 -2.32 -24.91 0.68
N ILE A 84 -3.31 -25.15 -0.20
CA ILE A 84 -4.47 -26.00 0.08
C ILE A 84 -4.69 -26.97 -1.10
N PRO A 85 -4.10 -28.18 -1.07
CA PRO A 85 -4.12 -29.11 -2.21
C PRO A 85 -5.52 -29.53 -2.67
N ASP A 86 -6.48 -29.63 -1.75
CA ASP A 86 -7.84 -30.09 -2.03
C ASP A 86 -8.73 -29.03 -2.70
N LEU A 87 -8.23 -27.80 -2.87
CA LEU A 87 -8.98 -26.70 -3.48
C LEU A 87 -9.34 -27.01 -4.94
N LYS A 88 -10.60 -26.86 -5.29
CA LYS A 88 -11.12 -27.02 -6.66
C LYS A 88 -11.42 -25.67 -7.29
N ALA A 89 -11.48 -25.65 -8.62
CA ALA A 89 -11.83 -24.44 -9.36
C ALA A 89 -13.25 -23.94 -9.05
N ASP A 90 -14.16 -24.84 -8.68
CA ASP A 90 -15.56 -24.53 -8.35
C ASP A 90 -15.72 -23.91 -6.96
N ASP A 91 -14.73 -24.07 -6.07
CA ASP A 91 -14.68 -23.42 -4.77
C ASP A 91 -14.35 -21.92 -4.90
N LEU A 92 -13.87 -21.49 -6.07
CA LEU A 92 -13.47 -20.11 -6.33
C LEU A 92 -14.51 -19.33 -7.13
N GLN A 93 -14.99 -18.27 -6.51
CA GLN A 93 -15.80 -17.23 -7.14
C GLN A 93 -14.95 -15.98 -7.37
N ARG A 94 -15.36 -15.15 -8.33
CA ARG A 94 -14.62 -13.94 -8.68
C ARG A 94 -14.85 -12.88 -7.59
N GLY A 95 -13.79 -12.50 -6.88
CA GLY A 95 -13.82 -11.44 -5.89
C GLY A 95 -13.75 -10.04 -6.50
N GLY A 96 -13.80 -9.04 -5.63
CA GLY A 96 -13.55 -7.64 -5.98
C GLY A 96 -12.07 -7.36 -6.30
N ALA A 97 -11.79 -6.15 -6.76
CA ALA A 97 -10.42 -5.66 -6.96
C ALA A 97 -10.19 -4.40 -6.11
N GLY A 98 -8.95 -4.23 -5.65
CA GLY A 98 -8.50 -3.03 -4.96
C GLY A 98 -7.31 -2.40 -5.70
N VAL A 99 -7.19 -1.09 -5.64
CA VAL A 99 -6.04 -0.35 -6.18
C VAL A 99 -5.20 0.18 -5.03
N ARG A 100 -3.90 -0.14 -5.06
CA ARG A 100 -2.92 0.39 -4.11
C ARG A 100 -2.10 1.47 -4.80
N ALA A 101 -2.24 2.71 -4.33
CA ALA A 101 -1.30 3.76 -4.67
C ALA A 101 0.04 3.48 -3.95
N GLN A 102 1.11 3.36 -4.73
CA GLN A 102 2.45 3.07 -4.22
C GLN A 102 3.42 4.03 -4.88
N ALA A 103 4.11 4.87 -4.09
CA ALA A 103 5.07 5.80 -4.64
C ALA A 103 6.29 5.06 -5.20
N LEU A 104 6.79 5.58 -6.32
CA LEU A 104 7.95 5.09 -7.05
C LEU A 104 8.91 6.26 -7.27
N ASP A 105 10.17 6.09 -6.88
CA ASP A 105 11.18 7.12 -7.10
C ASP A 105 11.71 7.11 -8.56
N ALA A 106 12.46 8.14 -8.93
CA ALA A 106 13.07 8.26 -10.26
C ALA A 106 14.11 7.16 -10.57
N ARG A 107 14.62 6.44 -9.55
CA ARG A 107 15.56 5.32 -9.70
C ARG A 107 14.84 3.98 -9.87
N GLY A 108 13.51 3.96 -9.82
CA GLY A 108 12.69 2.75 -9.92
C GLY A 108 12.58 1.97 -8.61
N GLN A 109 12.79 2.61 -7.46
CA GLN A 109 12.60 2.03 -6.13
C GLN A 109 11.21 2.38 -5.60
N LEU A 110 10.49 1.37 -5.13
CA LEU A 110 9.22 1.57 -4.45
C LEU A 110 9.50 2.11 -3.05
N VAL A 111 8.75 3.14 -2.66
CA VAL A 111 8.90 3.75 -1.34
C VAL A 111 8.10 2.91 -0.33
N ASP A 112 8.79 2.16 0.52
CA ASP A 112 8.14 1.17 1.38
C ASP A 112 7.40 1.78 2.60
N ASP A 113 7.79 2.97 3.05
CA ASP A 113 7.26 3.63 4.26
C ASP A 113 6.63 5.00 3.95
N PHE A 114 6.15 5.71 4.99
CA PHE A 114 5.63 7.07 4.87
C PHE A 114 6.66 8.01 4.26
N HIS A 115 6.24 8.76 3.25
CA HIS A 115 7.04 9.83 2.67
C HIS A 115 6.32 11.15 2.88
N ILE A 116 6.79 11.92 3.87
CA ILE A 116 6.23 13.22 4.23
C ILE A 116 7.28 14.29 3.96
N VAL A 117 6.93 15.29 3.15
CA VAL A 117 7.80 16.42 2.81
C VAL A 117 7.22 17.69 3.40
N GLN A 118 8.08 18.52 3.98
CA GLN A 118 7.72 19.81 4.56
C GLN A 118 8.30 20.94 3.72
N ALA A 119 7.51 21.99 3.55
CA ALA A 119 7.96 23.29 3.07
C ALA A 119 7.32 24.37 3.95
N GLU A 120 7.73 25.62 3.78
CA GLU A 120 7.17 26.73 4.56
C GLU A 120 5.64 26.71 4.47
N ARG A 121 4.98 26.51 5.61
CA ARG A 121 3.53 26.45 5.72
C ARG A 121 2.86 25.37 4.85
N MET A 122 3.59 24.31 4.50
CA MET A 122 3.07 23.17 3.74
C MET A 122 3.56 21.83 4.27
N ILE A 123 2.68 20.84 4.31
CA ILE A 123 3.00 19.44 4.62
C ILE A 123 2.39 18.57 3.53
N HIS A 124 3.23 17.80 2.84
CA HIS A 124 2.83 16.91 1.76
C HIS A 124 3.02 15.46 2.19
N VAL A 125 1.93 14.69 2.25
CA VAL A 125 1.97 13.23 2.45
C VAL A 125 2.00 12.58 1.07
N LEU A 126 3.19 12.26 0.60
CA LEU A 126 3.44 11.76 -0.76
C LEU A 126 3.31 10.25 -0.88
N ASN A 127 3.55 9.53 0.21
CA ASN A 127 3.36 8.09 0.29
C ASN A 127 2.84 7.71 1.67
N ALA A 128 1.77 6.94 1.71
CA ALA A 128 1.23 6.34 2.92
C ALA A 128 0.74 4.92 2.61
N PRO A 129 1.66 3.97 2.38
CA PRO A 129 1.32 2.66 1.89
C PRO A 129 0.70 1.80 2.99
N SER A 130 0.05 0.70 2.58
CA SER A 130 -0.52 -0.28 3.50
C SER A 130 0.53 -0.85 4.47
N PRO A 131 0.21 -1.01 5.77
CA PRO A 131 -1.12 -0.87 6.35
C PRO A 131 -1.35 0.51 6.96
N ALA A 132 -1.38 1.56 6.13
CA ALA A 132 -1.76 2.91 6.55
C ALA A 132 -3.05 2.97 7.40
N ALA A 133 -4.02 2.06 7.17
CA ALA A 133 -5.20 1.95 8.03
C ALA A 133 -4.86 1.57 9.48
N THR A 134 -3.96 0.59 9.69
CA THR A 134 -3.56 0.16 11.05
C THR A 134 -2.61 1.17 11.70
N ALA A 135 -1.81 1.88 10.90
CA ALA A 135 -0.92 2.94 11.37
C ALA A 135 -1.57 4.34 11.44
N SER A 136 -2.88 4.45 11.13
CA SER A 136 -3.57 5.73 10.95
C SER A 136 -3.45 6.69 12.15
N ILE A 137 -3.59 6.18 13.37
CA ILE A 137 -3.45 6.97 14.60
C ILE A 137 -2.01 7.48 14.77
N SER A 138 -1.01 6.63 14.48
CA SER A 138 0.39 7.01 14.58
C SER A 138 0.74 8.10 13.56
N ILE A 139 0.35 7.91 12.29
CA ILE A 139 0.54 8.90 11.23
C ILE A 139 -0.16 10.21 11.58
N GLY A 140 -1.39 10.13 12.10
CA GLY A 140 -2.16 11.32 12.51
C GLY A 140 -1.44 12.12 13.60
N ARG A 141 -0.83 11.45 14.57
CA ARG A 141 0.02 12.11 15.58
C ARG A 141 1.23 12.78 14.95
N THR A 142 1.96 12.07 14.08
CA THR A 142 3.13 12.60 13.37
C THR A 142 2.77 13.85 12.57
N ILE A 143 1.72 13.81 11.75
CA ILE A 143 1.27 14.96 10.94
C ILE A 143 0.86 16.12 11.84
N THR A 144 0.17 15.86 12.95
CA THR A 144 -0.25 16.90 13.90
C THR A 144 0.95 17.59 14.52
N SER A 145 1.97 16.84 14.93
CA SER A 145 3.22 17.40 15.47
C SER A 145 3.97 18.23 14.44
N LEU A 146 4.05 17.77 13.19
CA LEU A 146 4.65 18.54 12.09
C LEU A 146 3.88 19.84 11.83
N ALA A 147 2.54 19.78 11.84
CA ALA A 147 1.69 20.95 11.64
C ALA A 147 1.83 21.99 12.76
N ALA A 148 1.94 21.53 14.02
CA ALA A 148 2.15 22.41 15.16
C ALA A 148 3.42 23.27 15.01
N GLN A 149 4.51 22.64 14.58
CA GLN A 149 5.79 23.30 14.34
C GLN A 149 5.77 24.16 13.08
N ASN A 150 5.40 23.59 11.93
CA ASN A 150 5.51 24.25 10.63
C ASN A 150 4.51 25.40 10.46
N PHE A 151 3.36 25.37 11.16
CA PHE A 151 2.37 26.45 11.13
C PHE A 151 2.37 27.32 12.40
N GLY A 152 3.26 27.06 13.35
CA GLY A 152 3.37 27.82 14.60
C GLY A 152 2.09 27.76 15.47
N LEU A 153 1.42 26.61 15.50
CA LEU A 153 0.14 26.42 16.21
C LEU A 153 0.32 26.18 17.71
N ASP A 154 1.55 26.06 18.20
CA ASP A 154 1.87 25.85 19.62
C ASP A 154 1.48 27.02 20.55
N LYS A 155 0.82 28.06 20.03
CA LYS A 155 0.29 29.19 20.80
C LYS A 155 -0.97 28.89 21.64
N ARG A 156 -1.32 27.62 21.88
CA ARG A 156 -2.46 27.21 22.74
C ARG A 156 -2.07 26.57 24.07
N ALA A 157 -0.82 26.70 24.53
CA ALA A 157 -0.43 26.42 25.93
C ALA A 157 -0.85 27.54 26.92
N GLY A 158 -2.07 28.09 26.74
CA GLY A 158 -2.61 29.19 27.54
C GLY A 158 -4.00 28.90 28.12
N ARG A 159 -4.42 27.63 28.19
CA ARG A 159 -5.59 27.24 29.00
C ARG A 159 -5.10 26.59 30.30
N PRO A 160 -5.28 27.25 31.46
CA PRO A 160 -5.02 26.60 32.73
C PRO A 160 -6.10 25.53 32.97
N GLY A 161 -5.66 24.30 33.30
CA GLY A 161 -6.54 23.25 33.84
C GLY A 161 -6.68 22.00 32.98
N THR A 162 -5.68 21.13 33.02
CA THR A 162 -5.87 19.71 33.37
C THR A 162 -4.51 19.11 33.67
N GLU A 163 -4.22 18.93 34.95
CA GLU A 163 -3.07 18.13 35.41
C GLU A 163 -3.24 16.69 34.93
N ALA A 164 -2.19 16.13 34.32
CA ALA A 164 -2.01 14.68 34.20
C ALA A 164 -0.90 14.28 35.20
N PRO A 165 -1.03 13.15 35.92
CA PRO A 165 -0.08 12.78 36.95
C PRO A 165 1.27 12.38 36.35
N PRO A 166 2.38 12.60 37.07
CA PRO A 166 3.71 12.34 36.57
C PRO A 166 4.05 10.87 36.77
N HIS A 167 4.53 10.13 35.77
CA HIS A 167 5.55 9.09 35.99
C HIS A 167 6.35 8.85 34.70
N LEU A 168 7.65 9.09 34.82
CA LEU A 168 8.73 8.83 33.86
C LEU A 168 9.10 7.35 33.83
N GLY A 169 9.50 6.83 32.66
CA GLY A 169 10.29 5.60 32.51
C GLY A 169 10.44 5.15 31.05
N PRO A 170 11.59 4.58 30.64
CA PRO A 170 12.29 4.99 29.41
C PRO A 170 12.13 4.06 28.19
N GLU A 171 12.50 4.61 27.03
CA GLU A 171 13.14 3.98 25.85
C GLU A 171 12.87 2.50 25.55
N VAL A 172 12.26 2.20 24.39
CA VAL A 172 12.78 1.17 23.47
C VAL A 172 12.46 1.55 22.01
N LEU A 173 13.52 1.77 21.23
CA LEU A 173 13.58 1.76 19.76
C LEU A 173 13.69 0.31 19.24
N ALA A 174 13.26 0.12 17.99
CA ALA A 174 13.42 -1.06 17.11
C ALA A 174 12.51 -2.27 17.42
N SER A 175 12.03 -3.03 16.43
CA SER A 175 12.57 -3.39 15.11
C SER A 175 11.56 -3.32 13.97
#